data_AF-A0A6M0AMM0-F1
#
_entry.id   AF-A0A6M0AMM0-F1
#
_cell.length_a   1.000
_cell.length_b   1.000
_cell.length_c   1.000
_cell.angle_alpha   90.00
_cell.angle_beta   90.00
_cell.angle_gamma   90.00
#
_symmetry.space_group_name_H-M   'P 1'
#
loop_
_entity.id
_entity.type
_entity.pdbx_description
1 polymer ?
#
loop_
_entity_poly.entity_id
_entity_poly.type
_entity_poly.pdbx_seq_one_letter_code
_entity_poly.pdbx_strand_id
1 'polypeptide(L)'
;LRCSPEGRLYKNSQDDIAKDTWLTALINSGISLFAGFVVFGILGYMAGVTNTPLAELAASGPGLAFVVFPEALSLMPLPWLFSLLFFVMLLSLGIDSAFSLVEALNATILDKQQQGNVAKVSIGVCLGGFIAGIIYTTRAGLYILDIVDHFVTNYNLMLVAIFQSILVGWVYGAEKLRRYINQVSDWKVGKWWNFSIKYLIPMALVALLATQFSKDIRTPYEGYPAWALGIGWAIVFLPLLIFLSLLVTDKTLINGRTD
;
A
#
# COMPACT_ATOMS: atom_id res chain seq x y z
N LEU A 1 -6.80 -23.86 3.00
CA LEU A 1 -7.37 -25.07 2.36
C LEU A 1 -8.78 -25.33 2.90
N ARG A 2 -9.76 -24.56 2.44
CA ARG A 2 -11.18 -24.91 2.38
C ARG A 2 -11.77 -24.05 1.26
N CYS A 3 -12.32 -24.69 0.23
CA CYS A 3 -13.07 -24.03 -0.82
C CYS A 3 -14.33 -23.40 -0.22
N SER A 4 -14.57 -22.13 -0.54
CA SER A 4 -15.94 -21.63 -0.60
C SER A 4 -16.64 -22.38 -1.75
N PRO A 5 -17.93 -22.77 -1.61
CA PRO A 5 -18.67 -23.50 -2.65
C PRO A 5 -18.73 -22.77 -4.00
N GLU A 6 -18.34 -21.50 -4.07
CA GLU A 6 -18.42 -20.66 -5.27
C GLU A 6 -17.07 -20.36 -5.94
N GLY A 7 -15.97 -21.01 -5.55
CA GLY A 7 -14.73 -21.01 -6.36
C GLY A 7 -14.12 -19.63 -6.68
N ARG A 8 -14.36 -18.60 -5.87
CA ARG A 8 -13.82 -17.24 -6.10
C ARG A 8 -12.46 -17.04 -5.44
N LEU A 9 -11.51 -17.86 -5.85
CA LEU A 9 -10.11 -17.43 -5.94
C LEU A 9 -9.87 -17.14 -7.42
N TYR A 10 -9.51 -15.90 -7.75
CA TYR A 10 -9.23 -15.47 -9.13
C TYR A 10 -8.09 -16.23 -9.83
N LYS A 11 -7.43 -17.14 -9.10
CA LYS A 11 -6.29 -17.94 -9.54
C LYS A 11 -6.57 -19.42 -9.26
N ASN A 12 -6.35 -20.29 -10.25
CA ASN A 12 -6.59 -21.73 -10.13
C ASN A 12 -5.62 -22.35 -9.12
N SER A 13 -6.04 -23.43 -8.46
CA SER A 13 -5.21 -24.15 -7.48
C SER A 13 -3.93 -24.77 -8.05
N GLN A 14 -3.74 -24.73 -9.38
CA GLN A 14 -2.59 -25.26 -10.10
C GLN A 14 -1.63 -24.15 -10.61
N ASP A 15 -1.98 -22.88 -10.44
CA ASP A 15 -1.17 -21.81 -10.99
C ASP A 15 0.08 -21.57 -10.13
N ASP A 16 1.21 -21.28 -10.77
CA ASP A 16 2.48 -21.10 -10.08
C ASP A 16 2.50 -19.75 -9.32
N ILE A 17 2.24 -19.81 -8.02
CA ILE A 17 2.25 -18.64 -7.14
C ILE A 17 3.68 -18.14 -6.89
N ALA A 18 4.67 -19.03 -6.77
CA ALA A 18 6.04 -18.64 -6.48
C ALA A 18 6.66 -17.87 -7.65
N LYS A 19 6.55 -18.38 -8.88
CA LYS A 19 7.06 -17.75 -10.09
C LYS A 19 6.42 -16.39 -10.31
N ASP A 20 5.10 -16.29 -10.23
CA ASP A 20 4.40 -15.03 -10.44
C ASP A 20 4.78 -13.99 -9.39
N THR A 21 4.90 -14.38 -8.12
CA THR A 21 5.33 -13.47 -7.06
C THR A 21 6.75 -12.94 -7.29
N TRP A 22 7.68 -13.82 -7.69
CA TRP A 22 9.06 -13.41 -8.03
C TRP A 22 9.09 -12.47 -9.22
N LEU A 23 8.34 -12.80 -10.27
CA LEU A 23 8.28 -12.01 -11.49
C LEU A 23 7.69 -10.62 -11.20
N THR A 24 6.58 -10.55 -10.47
CA THR A 24 5.96 -9.27 -10.07
C THR A 24 6.91 -8.42 -9.23
N ALA A 25 7.61 -9.02 -8.24
CA ALA A 25 8.57 -8.29 -7.41
C ALA A 25 9.75 -7.71 -8.23
N LEU A 26 10.29 -8.50 -9.16
CA LEU A 26 11.38 -8.09 -10.04
C LEU A 26 10.95 -7.02 -11.03
N ILE A 27 9.78 -7.18 -11.67
CA ILE A 27 9.22 -6.19 -12.60
C ILE A 27 8.93 -4.88 -11.87
N ASN A 28 8.29 -4.93 -10.70
CA ASN A 28 8.02 -3.73 -9.89
C ASN A 28 9.31 -2.96 -9.56
N SER A 29 10.33 -3.68 -9.10
CA SER A 29 11.63 -3.07 -8.76
C SER A 29 12.36 -2.53 -9.99
N GLY A 30 12.30 -3.26 -11.11
CA GLY A 30 12.87 -2.85 -12.39
C GLY A 30 12.22 -1.61 -12.97
N ILE A 31 10.88 -1.54 -12.96
CA ILE A 31 10.13 -0.35 -13.37
C ILE A 31 10.43 0.84 -12.46
N SER A 32 10.51 0.62 -11.15
CA SER A 32 10.87 1.69 -10.19
C SER A 32 12.26 2.26 -10.44
N LEU A 33 13.25 1.40 -10.71
CA LEU A 33 14.61 1.81 -11.07
C LEU A 33 14.63 2.56 -12.41
N PHE A 34 13.94 2.04 -13.42
CA PHE A 34 13.82 2.69 -14.73
C PHE A 34 13.16 4.06 -14.62
N ALA A 35 12.05 4.16 -13.88
CA ALA A 35 11.37 5.42 -13.61
C ALA A 35 12.30 6.43 -12.91
N GLY A 36 13.16 5.98 -11.99
CA GLY A 36 14.21 6.82 -11.39
C GLY A 36 15.13 7.45 -12.43
N PHE A 37 15.63 6.68 -13.41
CA PHE A 37 16.44 7.23 -14.50
C PHE A 37 15.67 8.25 -15.34
N VAL A 38 14.40 8.00 -15.65
CA VAL A 38 13.55 8.93 -16.40
C VAL A 38 13.34 10.24 -15.60
N VAL A 39 12.97 10.14 -14.33
CA VAL A 39 12.73 11.30 -13.44
C VAL A 39 13.98 12.17 -13.36
N PHE A 40 15.12 11.60 -12.98
CA PHE A 40 16.36 12.36 -12.82
C PHE A 40 16.91 12.88 -14.15
N GLY A 41 16.66 12.18 -15.27
CA GLY A 41 17.01 12.67 -16.61
C GLY A 41 16.24 13.95 -16.97
N ILE A 42 14.92 13.96 -16.72
CA ILE A 42 14.06 15.11 -16.99
C ILE A 42 14.41 16.30 -16.07
N LEU A 43 14.58 16.05 -14.76
CA LEU A 43 14.96 17.09 -13.81
C LEU A 43 16.36 17.63 -14.09
N GLY A 44 17.31 16.78 -14.50
CA GLY A 44 18.66 17.21 -14.89
C GLY A 44 18.65 18.12 -16.12
N TYR A 45 17.81 17.83 -17.11
CA TYR A 45 17.60 18.72 -18.25
C TYR A 45 17.04 20.08 -17.82
N MET A 46 15.99 20.08 -16.99
CA MET A 46 15.40 21.32 -16.47
C MET A 46 16.39 22.14 -15.65
N ALA A 47 17.21 21.49 -14.80
CA ALA A 47 18.26 22.14 -14.02
C ALA A 47 19.27 22.86 -14.93
N GLY A 48 19.67 22.23 -16.05
CA GLY A 48 20.58 22.83 -17.03
C GLY A 48 20.00 24.03 -17.77
N VAL A 49 18.70 24.03 -18.06
CA VAL A 49 18.03 25.14 -18.77
C VAL A 49 17.69 26.29 -17.84
N THR A 50 17.21 26.00 -16.63
CA THR A 50 16.73 27.00 -15.67
C THR A 50 17.84 27.54 -14.75
N ASN A 51 19.03 26.92 -14.77
CA ASN A 51 20.13 27.18 -13.82
C ASN A 51 19.72 26.99 -12.35
N THR A 52 18.69 26.16 -12.10
CA THR A 52 18.22 25.84 -10.75
C THR A 52 18.92 24.58 -10.26
N PRO A 53 19.43 24.54 -9.01
CA PRO A 53 20.03 23.32 -8.46
C PRO A 53 19.04 22.14 -8.46
N LEU A 54 19.54 20.94 -8.83
CA LEU A 54 18.72 19.73 -8.85
C LEU A 54 18.06 19.42 -7.49
N ALA A 55 18.72 19.76 -6.39
CA ALA A 55 18.20 19.55 -5.04
C ALA A 55 16.92 20.35 -4.75
N GLU A 56 16.73 21.50 -5.40
CA GLU A 56 15.51 22.31 -5.26
C GLU A 56 14.37 21.76 -6.13
N LEU A 57 14.70 21.11 -7.25
CA LEU A 57 13.73 20.53 -8.18
C LEU A 57 13.28 19.12 -7.77
N ALA A 58 14.12 18.38 -7.04
CA ALA A 58 13.87 16.99 -6.65
C ALA A 58 13.07 16.82 -5.34
N ALA A 59 12.20 17.79 -5.02
CA ALA A 59 11.29 17.66 -3.87
C ALA A 59 10.38 16.43 -4.03
N SER A 60 10.13 15.68 -2.96
CA SER A 60 9.25 14.51 -2.98
C SER A 60 7.77 14.87 -2.87
N GLY A 61 6.90 13.96 -3.30
CA GLY A 61 5.45 14.06 -3.10
C GLY A 61 4.69 14.59 -4.32
N PRO A 62 3.40 14.95 -4.16
CA PRO A 62 2.53 15.35 -5.27
C PRO A 62 3.03 16.58 -6.03
N GLY A 63 3.73 17.49 -5.35
CA GLY A 63 4.31 18.69 -5.97
C GLY A 63 5.31 18.38 -7.09
N LEU A 64 6.05 17.28 -6.97
CA LEU A 64 6.96 16.83 -8.03
C LEU A 64 6.19 16.57 -9.33
N ALA A 65 5.16 15.72 -9.23
CA ALA A 65 4.36 15.26 -10.38
C ALA A 65 3.48 16.36 -10.99
N PHE A 66 2.98 17.30 -10.18
CA PHE A 66 1.96 18.28 -10.63
C PHE A 66 2.47 19.72 -10.76
N VAL A 67 3.71 20.00 -10.35
CA VAL A 67 4.33 21.33 -10.51
C VAL A 67 5.61 21.22 -11.32
N VAL A 68 6.60 20.49 -10.80
CA VAL A 68 7.94 20.42 -11.40
C VAL A 68 7.94 19.69 -12.74
N PHE A 69 7.24 18.55 -12.83
CA PHE A 69 7.15 17.80 -14.08
C PHE A 69 6.48 18.58 -15.22
N PRO A 70 5.29 19.19 -15.03
CA PRO A 70 4.69 20.03 -16.06
C PRO A 70 5.59 21.17 -16.52
N GLU A 71 6.32 21.79 -15.60
CA GLU A 71 7.31 22.82 -15.93
C GLU A 71 8.45 22.25 -16.78
N ALA A 72 9.06 21.15 -16.37
CA ALA A 72 10.13 20.49 -17.14
C ALA A 72 9.65 20.05 -18.54
N LEU A 73 8.44 19.52 -18.64
CA LEU A 73 7.84 19.08 -19.91
C LEU A 73 7.52 20.27 -20.83
N SER A 74 7.22 21.45 -20.28
CA SER A 74 6.98 22.67 -21.05
C SER A 74 8.21 23.16 -21.82
N LEU A 75 9.41 22.81 -21.34
CA LEU A 75 10.69 23.18 -21.94
C LEU A 75 11.12 22.23 -23.07
N MET A 76 10.50 21.04 -23.17
CA MET A 76 10.87 20.04 -24.18
C MET A 76 10.34 20.40 -25.58
N PRO A 77 10.97 19.89 -26.66
CA PRO A 77 10.35 19.94 -27.98
C PRO A 77 9.03 19.14 -27.95
N LEU A 78 7.98 19.68 -28.59
CA LEU A 78 6.62 19.12 -28.58
C LEU A 78 6.01 18.94 -27.15
N PRO A 79 5.90 20.01 -26.33
CA PRO A 79 5.42 19.90 -24.94
C PRO A 79 4.06 19.23 -24.79
N TRP A 80 3.15 19.46 -25.76
CA TRP A 80 1.79 18.93 -25.74
C TRP A 80 1.76 17.40 -25.79
N LEU A 81 2.69 16.77 -26.51
CA LEU A 81 2.73 15.32 -26.66
C LEU A 81 3.26 14.67 -25.37
N PHE A 82 4.38 15.16 -24.85
CA PHE A 82 4.99 14.59 -23.65
C PHE A 82 4.14 14.84 -22.39
N SER A 83 3.49 16.00 -22.29
CA SER A 83 2.53 16.27 -21.22
C SER A 83 1.34 15.31 -21.27
N LEU A 84 0.77 15.09 -22.46
CA LEU A 84 -0.34 14.14 -22.63
C LEU A 84 0.08 12.72 -22.22
N LEU A 85 1.21 12.23 -22.71
CA LEU A 85 1.72 10.89 -22.37
C LEU A 85 1.98 10.74 -20.86
N PHE A 86 2.57 11.77 -20.25
CA PHE A 86 2.86 11.77 -18.81
C PHE A 86 1.58 11.70 -17.96
N PHE A 87 0.58 12.54 -18.25
CA PHE A 87 -0.66 12.54 -17.49
C PHE A 87 -1.53 11.31 -17.76
N VAL A 88 -1.55 10.78 -18.97
CA VAL A 88 -2.22 9.51 -19.28
C VAL A 88 -1.58 8.37 -18.49
N MET A 89 -0.25 8.31 -18.45
CA MET A 89 0.49 7.33 -17.64
C MET A 89 0.14 7.47 -16.15
N LEU A 90 0.20 8.68 -15.57
CA LEU A 90 -0.17 8.91 -14.16
C LEU A 90 -1.61 8.47 -13.87
N LEU A 91 -2.54 8.78 -14.76
CA LEU A 91 -3.94 8.41 -14.64
C LEU A 91 -4.13 6.89 -14.69
N SER A 92 -3.47 6.19 -15.62
CA SER A 92 -3.51 4.73 -15.71
C SER A 92 -2.96 4.08 -14.44
N LEU A 93 -1.81 4.53 -13.93
CA LEU A 93 -1.21 4.00 -12.69
C LEU A 93 -2.13 4.18 -11.47
N GLY A 94 -2.80 5.34 -11.38
CA GLY A 94 -3.77 5.62 -10.32
C GLY A 94 -5.02 4.73 -10.42
N ILE A 95 -5.57 4.56 -11.62
CA ILE A 95 -6.77 3.76 -11.86
C ILE A 95 -6.51 2.28 -11.59
N ASP A 96 -5.39 1.73 -12.06
CA ASP A 96 -5.04 0.32 -11.85
C ASP A 96 -4.91 0.00 -10.35
N SER A 97 -4.28 0.90 -9.59
CA SER A 97 -4.16 0.78 -8.14
C SER A 97 -5.52 0.88 -7.44
N ALA A 98 -6.38 1.80 -7.87
CA ALA A 98 -7.72 1.96 -7.32
C ALA A 98 -8.60 0.71 -7.56
N PHE A 99 -8.52 0.10 -8.75
CA PHE A 99 -9.24 -1.14 -9.03
C PHE A 99 -8.82 -2.27 -8.11
N SER A 100 -7.51 -2.44 -7.86
CA SER A 100 -7.00 -3.46 -6.95
C SER A 100 -7.53 -3.28 -5.51
N LEU A 101 -7.61 -2.05 -5.01
CA LEU A 101 -8.16 -1.75 -3.68
C LEU A 101 -9.66 -2.06 -3.59
N VAL A 102 -10.45 -1.64 -4.59
CA VAL A 102 -11.88 -1.92 -4.65
C VAL A 102 -12.15 -3.43 -4.73
N GLU A 103 -11.36 -4.15 -5.53
CA GLU A 103 -11.46 -5.61 -5.65
C GLU A 103 -11.17 -6.30 -4.31
N ALA A 104 -10.13 -5.88 -3.59
CA ALA A 104 -9.79 -6.44 -2.27
C ALA A 104 -10.92 -6.23 -1.24
N LEU A 105 -11.54 -5.04 -1.22
CA LEU A 105 -12.68 -4.75 -0.35
C LEU A 105 -13.92 -5.58 -0.74
N ASN A 106 -14.22 -5.65 -2.04
CA ASN A 106 -15.34 -6.45 -2.54
C ASN A 106 -15.18 -7.93 -2.17
N ALA A 107 -13.99 -8.50 -2.38
CA ALA A 107 -13.69 -9.89 -2.02
C ALA A 107 -13.91 -10.13 -0.51
N THR A 108 -13.40 -9.23 0.34
CA THR A 108 -13.54 -9.34 1.79
C THR A 108 -15.01 -9.31 2.26
N ILE A 109 -15.85 -8.48 1.64
CA ILE A 109 -17.28 -8.39 1.99
C ILE A 109 -18.05 -9.61 1.46
N LEU A 110 -17.78 -10.02 0.23
CA LEU A 110 -18.44 -11.15 -0.41
C LEU A 110 -18.13 -12.47 0.30
N ASP A 111 -16.89 -12.66 0.77
CA ASP A 111 -16.48 -13.83 1.54
C ASP A 111 -17.27 -13.96 2.86
N LYS A 112 -17.65 -12.83 3.48
CA LYS A 112 -18.50 -12.83 4.68
C LYS A 112 -19.97 -13.09 4.37
N GLN A 113 -20.49 -12.56 3.26
CA GLN A 113 -21.92 -12.65 2.94
C GLN A 113 -22.33 -13.96 2.23
N GLN A 114 -21.38 -14.78 1.76
CA GLN A 114 -21.54 -16.07 1.06
C GLN A 114 -22.44 -16.11 -0.20
N GLN A 115 -23.39 -15.19 -0.36
CA GLN A 115 -24.34 -15.08 -1.48
C GLN A 115 -24.52 -13.62 -1.95
N GLY A 116 -23.54 -12.75 -1.69
CA GLY A 116 -23.61 -11.34 -2.05
C GLY A 116 -23.55 -11.12 -3.57
N ASN A 117 -24.42 -10.23 -4.09
CA ASN A 117 -24.35 -9.80 -5.48
C ASN A 117 -23.16 -8.85 -5.67
N VAL A 118 -22.18 -9.27 -6.48
CA VAL A 118 -20.93 -8.53 -6.73
C VAL A 118 -21.20 -7.09 -7.16
N ALA A 119 -22.12 -6.88 -8.10
CA ALA A 119 -22.41 -5.54 -8.62
C ALA A 119 -22.95 -4.61 -7.53
N LYS A 120 -23.82 -5.12 -6.64
CA LYS A 120 -24.36 -4.33 -5.52
C LYS A 120 -23.28 -3.96 -4.51
N VAL A 121 -22.38 -4.90 -4.20
CA VAL A 121 -21.26 -4.65 -3.28
C VAL A 121 -20.29 -3.63 -3.89
N SER A 122 -19.91 -3.79 -5.16
CA SER A 122 -19.04 -2.84 -5.86
C SER A 122 -19.61 -1.43 -5.90
N ILE A 123 -20.91 -1.28 -6.20
CA ILE A 123 -21.56 0.04 -6.16
C ILE A 123 -21.50 0.63 -4.76
N GLY A 124 -21.76 -0.16 -3.72
CA GLY A 124 -21.65 0.28 -2.33
C GLY A 124 -20.25 0.74 -1.94
N VAL A 125 -19.22 -0.03 -2.30
CA VAL A 125 -17.81 0.31 -2.03
C VAL A 125 -17.41 1.56 -2.81
N CYS A 126 -17.76 1.67 -4.09
CA CYS A 126 -17.46 2.85 -4.90
C CYS A 126 -18.19 4.11 -4.40
N LEU A 127 -19.46 4.00 -4.00
CA LEU A 127 -20.21 5.12 -3.42
C LEU A 127 -19.63 5.55 -2.06
N GLY A 128 -19.26 4.59 -1.21
CA GLY A 128 -18.59 4.86 0.06
C GLY A 128 -17.24 5.56 -0.15
N GLY A 129 -16.44 5.06 -1.09
CA GLY A 129 -15.17 5.66 -1.49
C GLY A 129 -15.33 7.06 -2.08
N PHE A 130 -16.38 7.29 -2.87
CA PHE A 130 -16.71 8.61 -3.42
C PHE A 130 -17.05 9.61 -2.30
N ILE A 131 -17.94 9.24 -1.36
CA ILE A 131 -18.32 10.11 -0.25
C ILE A 131 -17.11 10.42 0.64
N ALA A 132 -16.30 9.41 0.97
CA ALA A 132 -15.06 9.61 1.73
C ALA A 132 -14.06 10.46 0.95
N GLY A 133 -14.02 10.33 -0.38
CA GLY A 133 -13.11 11.06 -1.27
C GLY A 133 -13.40 12.55 -1.39
N ILE A 134 -14.65 13.00 -1.17
CA ILE A 134 -15.05 14.41 -1.28
C ILE A 134 -14.21 15.32 -0.38
N ILE A 135 -13.74 14.82 0.78
CA ILE A 135 -12.92 15.66 1.67
C ILE A 135 -11.60 16.09 1.00
N TYR A 136 -11.03 15.25 0.14
CA TYR A 136 -9.77 15.51 -0.56
C TYR A 136 -9.92 16.44 -1.76
N THR A 137 -11.15 16.72 -2.22
CA THR A 137 -11.40 17.67 -3.32
C THR A 137 -11.64 19.09 -2.83
N THR A 138 -11.60 19.31 -1.50
CA THR A 138 -11.72 20.64 -0.89
C THR A 138 -10.42 21.44 -0.99
N ARG A 139 -10.46 22.75 -0.69
CA ARG A 139 -9.25 23.61 -0.66
C ARG A 139 -8.19 23.14 0.34
N ALA A 140 -8.61 22.42 1.39
CA ALA A 140 -7.71 21.83 2.38
C ALA A 140 -7.30 20.38 2.05
N GLY A 141 -7.77 19.85 0.92
CA GLY A 141 -7.67 18.43 0.57
C GLY A 141 -6.24 17.90 0.51
N LEU A 142 -5.30 18.68 -0.05
CA LEU A 142 -3.89 18.28 -0.12
C LEU A 142 -3.24 18.16 1.27
N TYR A 143 -3.56 19.05 2.21
CA TYR A 143 -3.04 18.97 3.58
C TYR A 143 -3.60 17.75 4.32
N ILE A 144 -4.89 17.46 4.12
CA ILE A 144 -5.51 16.28 4.73
C ILE A 144 -4.92 15.01 4.10
N LEU A 145 -4.73 14.98 2.78
CA LEU A 145 -4.11 13.87 2.06
C LEU A 145 -2.70 13.61 2.56
N ASP A 146 -1.88 14.65 2.74
CA ASP A 146 -0.51 14.54 3.24
C ASP A 146 -0.47 13.96 4.66
N ILE A 147 -1.30 14.47 5.57
CA ILE A 147 -1.39 13.92 6.94
C ILE A 147 -1.87 12.46 6.90
N VAL A 148 -2.93 12.15 6.15
CA VAL A 148 -3.46 10.79 6.07
C VAL A 148 -2.42 9.83 5.48
N ASP A 149 -1.76 10.19 4.38
CA ASP A 149 -0.74 9.37 3.72
C ASP A 149 0.43 9.08 4.66
N HIS A 150 0.94 10.11 5.34
CA HIS A 150 2.02 9.97 6.32
C HIS A 150 1.68 8.97 7.43
N PHE A 151 0.52 9.13 8.06
CA PHE A 151 0.13 8.27 9.18
C PHE A 151 -0.28 6.85 8.74
N VAL A 152 -0.94 6.71 7.59
CA VAL A 152 -1.35 5.39 7.07
C VAL A 152 -0.15 4.59 6.60
N THR A 153 0.74 5.19 5.80
CA THR A 153 1.87 4.50 5.18
C THR A 153 2.95 4.18 6.21
N ASN A 154 3.28 5.12 7.10
CA ASN A 154 4.39 4.94 8.04
C ASN A 154 4.01 4.26 9.37
N TYR A 155 2.72 4.12 9.68
CA TYR A 155 2.28 3.41 10.88
C TYR A 155 1.35 2.24 10.55
N ASN A 156 0.19 2.48 9.96
CA ASN A 156 -0.82 1.43 9.77
C ASN A 156 -0.33 0.30 8.86
N LEU A 157 0.23 0.62 7.69
CA LEU A 157 0.73 -0.38 6.75
C LEU A 157 1.84 -1.23 7.39
N MET A 158 2.75 -0.59 8.12
CA MET A 158 3.85 -1.26 8.80
C MET A 158 3.38 -2.15 9.95
N LEU A 159 2.42 -1.69 10.76
CA LEU A 159 1.82 -2.48 11.83
C LEU A 159 1.11 -3.72 11.28
N VAL A 160 0.31 -3.56 10.21
CA VAL A 160 -0.34 -4.69 9.53
C VAL A 160 0.70 -5.69 9.02
N ALA A 161 1.78 -5.21 8.39
CA ALA A 161 2.85 -6.07 7.89
C ALA A 161 3.61 -6.81 9.02
N ILE A 162 3.84 -6.17 10.17
CA ILE A 162 4.43 -6.81 11.35
C ILE A 162 3.49 -7.91 11.86
N PHE A 163 2.20 -7.62 12.05
CA PHE A 163 1.23 -8.61 12.53
C PHE A 163 1.09 -9.78 11.56
N GLN A 164 1.03 -9.54 10.26
CA GLN A 164 0.99 -10.58 9.23
C GLN A 164 2.27 -11.45 9.27
N SER A 165 3.44 -10.83 9.44
CA SER A 165 4.70 -11.55 9.56
C SER A 165 4.76 -12.43 10.82
N ILE A 166 4.25 -11.93 11.95
CA ILE A 166 4.15 -12.70 13.20
C ILE A 166 3.19 -13.89 13.05
N LEU A 167 2.02 -13.63 12.47
CA LEU A 167 0.99 -14.64 12.25
C LEU A 167 1.50 -15.75 11.33
N VAL A 168 2.12 -15.40 10.20
CA VAL A 168 2.67 -16.40 9.26
C VAL A 168 3.90 -17.09 9.84
N GLY A 169 4.81 -16.32 10.45
CA GLY A 169 6.10 -16.80 10.93
C GLY A 169 6.01 -17.79 12.09
N TRP A 170 5.20 -17.48 13.10
CA TRP A 170 5.16 -18.21 14.37
C TRP A 170 3.82 -18.88 14.66
N VAL A 171 2.69 -18.25 14.33
CA VAL A 171 1.36 -18.78 14.68
C VAL A 171 0.94 -19.88 13.71
N TYR A 172 0.94 -19.59 12.40
CA TYR A 172 0.63 -20.58 11.36
C TYR A 172 1.80 -21.51 11.08
N GLY A 173 3.03 -20.98 11.19
CA GLY A 173 4.28 -21.68 10.97
C GLY A 173 4.80 -21.49 9.54
N ALA A 174 5.89 -20.73 9.40
CA ALA A 174 6.50 -20.42 8.11
C ALA A 174 6.83 -21.68 7.28
N GLU A 175 7.34 -22.73 7.92
CA GLU A 175 7.71 -23.96 7.22
C GLU A 175 6.51 -24.69 6.61
N LYS A 176 5.33 -24.62 7.26
CA LYS A 176 4.09 -25.20 6.73
C LYS A 176 3.66 -24.46 5.47
N LEU A 177 3.70 -23.12 5.49
CA LEU A 177 3.35 -22.31 4.32
C LEU A 177 4.35 -22.51 3.18
N ARG A 178 5.65 -22.50 3.45
CA ARG A 178 6.69 -22.77 2.44
C ARG A 178 6.53 -24.14 1.78
N ARG A 179 6.24 -25.19 2.56
CA ARG A 179 5.99 -26.54 2.02
C ARG A 179 4.76 -26.56 1.13
N TYR A 180 3.68 -25.87 1.51
CA TYR A 180 2.49 -25.74 0.68
C TYR A 180 2.79 -25.03 -0.64
N ILE A 181 3.47 -23.88 -0.61
CA ILE A 181 3.89 -23.15 -1.82
C ILE A 181 4.72 -24.06 -2.73
N ASN A 182 5.68 -24.78 -2.16
CA ASN A 182 6.51 -25.73 -2.91
C ASN A 182 5.76 -26.95 -3.46
N GLN A 183 4.52 -27.22 -3.03
CA GLN A 183 3.70 -28.30 -3.60
C GLN A 183 2.87 -27.81 -4.80
N VAL A 184 2.48 -26.54 -4.81
CA VAL A 184 1.63 -25.96 -5.86
C VAL A 184 2.43 -25.20 -6.93
N SER A 185 3.72 -24.93 -6.69
CA SER A 185 4.59 -24.15 -7.58
C SER A 185 5.74 -24.98 -8.15
N ASP A 186 6.13 -24.69 -9.40
CA ASP A 186 7.29 -25.29 -10.05
C ASP A 186 8.57 -24.70 -9.45
N TRP A 187 8.56 -23.39 -9.20
CA TRP A 187 9.67 -22.71 -8.52
C TRP A 187 9.65 -22.96 -7.01
N LYS A 188 10.72 -23.60 -6.50
CA LYS A 188 10.83 -23.95 -5.08
C LYS A 188 11.42 -22.80 -4.26
N VAL A 189 10.71 -22.42 -3.22
CA VAL A 189 11.14 -21.45 -2.20
C VAL A 189 12.09 -22.12 -1.20
N GLY A 190 13.29 -21.54 -1.06
CA GLY A 190 14.35 -22.02 -0.18
C GLY A 190 14.07 -21.77 1.31
N LYS A 191 14.87 -22.42 2.18
CA LYS A 191 14.74 -22.27 3.64
C LYS A 191 15.01 -20.85 4.14
N TRP A 192 15.76 -20.05 3.38
CA TRP A 192 16.03 -18.64 3.70
C TRP A 192 14.74 -17.84 3.88
N TRP A 193 13.68 -18.15 3.13
CA TRP A 193 12.39 -17.47 3.24
C TRP A 193 11.77 -17.61 4.64
N ASN A 194 11.95 -18.77 5.30
CA ASN A 194 11.51 -18.97 6.68
C ASN A 194 12.24 -18.02 7.63
N PHE A 195 13.54 -17.83 7.45
CA PHE A 195 14.31 -16.88 8.24
C PHE A 195 13.87 -15.44 7.95
N SER A 196 13.61 -15.10 6.69
CA SER A 196 13.17 -13.76 6.30
C SER A 196 11.85 -13.37 6.95
N ILE A 197 10.80 -14.20 6.81
CA ILE A 197 9.47 -13.87 7.37
C ILE A 197 9.43 -13.93 8.89
N LYS A 198 10.25 -14.80 9.50
CA LYS A 198 10.30 -14.97 10.95
C LYS A 198 11.21 -13.97 11.65
N TYR A 199 12.23 -13.42 11.02
CA TYR A 199 13.15 -12.55 11.75
C TYR A 199 13.47 -11.27 10.99
N LEU A 200 13.93 -11.39 9.75
CA LEU A 200 14.43 -10.23 9.00
C LEU A 200 13.35 -9.16 8.77
N ILE A 201 12.20 -9.55 8.21
CA ILE A 201 11.09 -8.65 7.88
C ILE A 201 10.51 -7.98 9.13
N PRO A 202 10.06 -8.72 10.16
CA PRO A 202 9.49 -8.08 11.35
C PRO A 202 10.51 -7.21 12.09
N MET A 203 11.79 -7.58 12.15
CA MET A 203 12.83 -6.76 12.78
C MET A 203 13.08 -5.45 12.01
N ALA A 204 13.19 -5.52 10.68
CA ALA A 204 13.35 -4.32 9.85
C ALA A 204 12.15 -3.38 9.97
N LEU A 205 10.92 -3.91 9.94
CA LEU A 205 9.71 -3.11 10.10
C LEU A 205 9.60 -2.49 11.49
N VAL A 206 9.96 -3.21 12.56
CA VAL A 206 9.98 -2.65 13.92
C VAL A 206 11.05 -1.55 14.05
N ALA A 207 12.23 -1.74 13.46
CA ALA A 207 13.27 -0.72 13.46
C ALA A 207 12.81 0.55 12.73
N LEU A 208 12.23 0.41 11.54
CA LEU A 208 11.68 1.53 10.78
C LEU A 208 10.56 2.24 11.57
N LEU A 209 9.64 1.48 12.19
CA LEU A 209 8.55 2.04 12.98
C LEU A 209 9.07 2.82 14.18
N ALA A 210 10.08 2.28 14.88
CA ALA A 210 10.71 2.94 16.02
C ALA A 210 11.44 4.22 15.61
N THR A 211 12.12 4.22 14.46
CA THR A 211 12.78 5.43 13.93
C THR A 211 11.77 6.50 13.56
N GLN A 212 10.67 6.10 12.91
CA GLN A 212 9.62 7.02 12.51
C GLN A 212 8.92 7.63 13.73
N PHE A 213 8.52 6.79 14.69
CA PHE A 213 7.91 7.23 15.93
C PHE A 213 8.82 8.20 16.71
N SER A 214 10.12 7.90 16.76
CA SER A 214 11.12 8.77 17.40
C SER A 214 11.27 10.11 16.70
N LYS A 215 11.08 10.17 15.37
CA LYS A 215 11.12 11.41 14.59
C LYS A 215 9.89 12.27 14.89
N ASP A 216 8.69 11.68 14.76
CA ASP A 216 7.44 12.41 14.87
C ASP A 216 7.14 12.90 16.30
N ILE A 217 7.67 12.23 17.33
CA ILE A 217 7.55 12.70 18.71
C ILE A 217 8.47 13.87 19.05
N ARG A 218 9.63 13.98 18.36
CA ARG A 218 10.61 15.05 18.59
C ARG A 218 10.28 16.30 17.80
N THR A 219 9.80 16.13 16.57
CA THR A 219 9.46 17.21 15.66
C THR A 219 8.08 16.95 15.09
N PRO A 220 7.09 17.83 15.34
CA PRO A 220 5.78 17.74 14.71
C PRO A 220 5.91 17.63 13.19
N TYR A 221 5.22 16.64 12.60
CA TYR A 221 5.25 16.41 11.15
C TYR A 221 4.87 17.69 10.40
N GLU A 222 5.77 18.16 9.51
CA GLU A 222 5.63 19.38 8.68
C GLU A 222 5.18 20.65 9.46
N GLY A 223 5.38 20.69 10.78
CA GLY A 223 4.91 21.78 11.63
C GLY A 223 3.38 21.93 11.71
N TYR A 224 2.62 20.87 11.39
CA TYR A 224 1.16 20.91 11.47
C TYR A 224 0.65 21.17 12.89
N PRO A 225 -0.52 21.83 13.04
CA PRO A 225 -1.09 22.11 14.35
C PRO A 225 -1.49 20.81 15.06
N ALA A 226 -1.39 20.82 16.39
CA ALA A 226 -1.58 19.62 17.22
C ALA A 226 -2.95 18.94 17.02
N TRP A 227 -4.02 19.70 16.75
CA TRP A 227 -5.34 19.12 16.48
C TRP A 227 -5.36 18.29 15.19
N ALA A 228 -4.61 18.71 14.16
CA ALA A 228 -4.54 18.01 12.88
C ALA A 228 -3.71 16.72 13.01
N LEU A 229 -2.62 16.77 13.78
CA LEU A 229 -1.86 15.58 14.16
C LEU A 229 -2.68 14.64 15.04
N GLY A 230 -3.57 15.16 15.88
CA GLY A 230 -4.52 14.37 16.66
C GLY A 230 -5.45 13.52 15.77
N ILE A 231 -5.88 14.06 14.62
CA ILE A 231 -6.64 13.30 13.61
C ILE A 231 -5.76 12.19 13.02
N GLY A 232 -4.50 12.50 12.68
CA GLY A 232 -3.53 11.50 12.21
C GLY A 232 -3.36 10.33 13.19
N TRP A 233 -3.17 10.63 14.48
CA TRP A 233 -3.10 9.61 15.52
C TRP A 233 -4.39 8.81 15.68
N ALA A 234 -5.56 9.45 15.54
CA ALA A 234 -6.84 8.75 15.55
C ALA A 234 -6.96 7.73 14.41
N ILE A 235 -6.44 8.05 13.21
CA ILE A 235 -6.39 7.13 12.06
C ILE A 235 -5.51 5.90 12.36
N VAL A 236 -4.49 6.03 13.21
CA VAL A 236 -3.66 4.90 13.64
C VAL A 236 -4.36 4.06 14.71
N PHE A 237 -4.89 4.70 15.75
CA PHE A 237 -5.43 3.96 16.90
C PHE A 237 -6.79 3.31 16.62
N LEU A 238 -7.66 3.92 15.82
CA LEU A 238 -9.00 3.39 15.58
C LEU A 238 -9.01 1.97 14.99
N PRO A 239 -8.30 1.67 13.88
CA PRO A 239 -8.23 0.30 13.34
C PRO A 239 -7.58 -0.69 14.31
N LEU A 240 -6.55 -0.27 15.04
CA LEU A 240 -5.87 -1.11 16.03
C LEU A 240 -6.80 -1.50 17.19
N LEU A 241 -7.58 -0.55 17.71
CA LEU A 241 -8.53 -0.80 18.79
C LEU A 241 -9.66 -1.73 18.32
N ILE A 242 -10.16 -1.55 17.09
CA ILE A 242 -11.15 -2.46 16.48
C ILE A 242 -10.56 -3.86 16.34
N PHE A 243 -9.32 -3.98 15.88
CA PHE A 243 -8.65 -5.27 15.76
C PHE A 243 -8.49 -5.96 17.12
N LEU A 244 -8.07 -5.23 18.15
CA LEU A 244 -7.93 -5.76 19.51
C LEU A 244 -9.27 -6.17 20.12
N SER A 245 -10.33 -5.38 19.92
CA SER A 245 -11.66 -5.70 20.47
C SER A 245 -12.25 -6.96 19.83
N LEU A 246 -12.09 -7.14 18.51
CA LEU A 246 -12.49 -8.36 17.81
C LEU A 246 -11.73 -9.59 18.33
N LEU A 247 -10.41 -9.49 18.55
CA LEU A 247 -9.62 -10.58 19.11
C LEU A 247 -10.06 -10.99 20.53
N VAL A 248 -10.45 -10.02 21.37
CA VAL A 248 -10.96 -10.31 22.72
C VAL A 248 -12.33 -10.99 22.63
N THR A 249 -13.21 -10.51 21.75
CA THR A 249 -14.57 -11.03 21.60
C THR A 249 -14.56 -12.48 21.10
N ASP A 250 -13.73 -12.80 20.11
CA ASP A 250 -13.59 -14.18 19.62
C ASP A 250 -13.05 -15.13 20.71
N LYS A 251 -12.10 -14.69 21.53
CA LYS A 251 -11.61 -15.51 22.66
C LYS A 251 -12.70 -15.77 23.69
N THR A 252 -13.55 -14.79 23.99
CA THR A 252 -14.68 -14.98 24.91
C THR A 252 -15.74 -15.93 24.35
N LEU A 253 -16.00 -15.89 23.04
CA LEU A 253 -16.92 -16.81 22.38
C LEU A 253 -16.39 -18.25 22.31
N ILE A 254 -15.07 -18.43 22.20
CA ILE A 254 -14.43 -19.75 22.19
C ILE A 254 -14.45 -20.36 23.61
N ASN A 255 -14.09 -19.58 24.65
CA ASN A 255 -14.13 -20.07 26.03
C ASN A 255 -15.55 -20.29 26.56
N GLY A 256 -16.53 -19.48 26.15
CA GLY A 256 -17.93 -19.65 26.57
C GLY A 256 -18.68 -20.80 25.88
N ARG A 257 -18.04 -21.51 24.94
CA ARG A 257 -18.58 -22.71 24.27
C ARG A 257 -17.95 -24.01 24.78
N THR A 258 -16.99 -23.91 25.69
CA THR A 258 -16.33 -25.03 26.38
C THR A 258 -16.82 -25.27 27.80
N ASP A 259 -17.76 -24.44 28.28
CA ASP A 259 -18.53 -24.62 29.52
C ASP A 259 -19.96 -25.07 29.18
#